data_AF-D3SL50-F1
#
_entry.id   AF-D3SL50-F1
#
_cell.length_a   1.000
_cell.length_b   1.000
_cell.length_c   1.000
_cell.angle_alpha   90.00
_cell.angle_beta   90.00
_cell.angle_gamma   90.00
#
_symmetry.space_group_name_H-M   'P 1'
#
loop_
_entity.id
_entity.type
_entity.pdbx_description
1 polymer ?
#
loop_
_entity_poly.entity_id
_entity_poly.type
_entity_poly.pdbx_seq_one_letter_code
_entity_poly.pdbx_strand_id
1 'polypeptide(L)'
;MELWARVDGQKVKFQGSFKKVMEDLLLTGKGKSVQLMSVHSSQKELRRFKRELRRCNKDLLMTARRIVEWYYRSEMRKIRRTIKELRKRTRYLSKGQIFYCKNLLERIEREEKRLAELDKRLCDLVTEHLPAGT
;
A
#
# COMPACT_ATOMS: atom_id res chain seq x y z
N MET A 1 9.22 12.55 2.52
CA MET A 1 8.25 12.95 3.55
C MET A 1 8.88 12.75 4.90
N GLU A 2 8.68 13.71 5.79
CA GLU A 2 9.02 13.66 7.21
C GLU A 2 7.75 13.84 8.03
N LEU A 3 7.58 13.01 9.06
CA LEU A 3 6.46 13.09 9.99
C LEU A 3 7.00 12.93 11.40
N TRP A 4 6.68 13.90 12.26
CA TRP A 4 6.93 13.83 13.68
C TRP A 4 5.64 13.46 14.38
N ALA A 5 5.69 12.41 15.19
CA ALA A 5 4.60 12.00 16.05
C ALA A 5 5.12 11.79 17.48
N ARG A 6 4.22 11.95 18.44
CA ARG A 6 4.42 11.48 19.80
C ARG A 6 3.79 10.10 19.92
N VAL A 7 4.58 9.10 20.26
CA VAL A 7 4.16 7.70 20.46
C VAL A 7 4.45 7.36 21.92
N ASP A 8 3.41 7.08 22.72
CA ASP A 8 3.51 6.84 24.17
C ASP A 8 4.38 7.89 24.91
N GLY A 9 4.15 9.17 24.60
CA GLY A 9 4.88 10.27 25.21
C GLY A 9 6.25 10.58 24.57
N GLN A 10 6.85 9.64 23.84
CA GLN A 10 8.14 9.84 23.17
C GLN A 10 7.98 10.47 21.79
N LYS A 11 8.88 11.40 21.43
CA LYS A 11 8.90 11.99 20.08
C LYS A 11 9.64 11.06 19.13
N VAL A 12 8.96 10.65 18.06
CA VAL A 12 9.50 9.77 17.02
C VAL A 12 9.45 10.49 15.67
N LYS A 13 10.57 10.44 14.94
CA LYS A 13 10.67 10.94 13.56
C LYS A 13 10.54 9.77 12.58
N PHE A 14 9.62 9.91 11.63
CA PHE A 14 9.48 9.01 10.49
C PHE A 14 9.90 9.73 9.22
N GLN A 15 10.80 9.14 8.43
CA GLN A 15 11.35 9.76 7.22
C GLN A 15 11.46 8.75 6.08
N GLY A 16 11.01 9.15 4.89
CA GLY A 16 11.10 8.33 3.68
C GLY A 16 10.05 8.68 2.64
N SER A 17 9.67 7.69 1.82
CA SER A 17 8.54 7.81 0.91
C SER A 17 7.23 7.89 1.70
N PHE A 18 6.19 8.53 1.15
CA PHE A 18 4.90 8.64 1.84
C PHE A 18 4.31 7.27 2.22
N LYS A 19 4.43 6.27 1.34
CA LYS A 19 4.05 4.88 1.64
C LYS A 19 4.81 4.35 2.87
N LYS A 20 6.14 4.44 2.85
CA LYS A 20 7.00 3.91 3.93
C LYS A 20 6.70 4.59 5.26
N VAL A 21 6.61 5.92 5.29
CA VAL A 21 6.32 6.69 6.50
C VAL A 21 4.99 6.26 7.15
N MET A 22 3.96 5.98 6.35
CA MET A 22 2.67 5.51 6.87
C MET A 22 2.72 4.05 7.36
N GLU A 23 3.49 3.18 6.68
CA GLU A 23 3.73 1.80 7.16
C GLU A 23 4.49 1.80 8.49
N ASP A 24 5.58 2.54 8.58
CA ASP A 24 6.41 2.62 9.79
C ASP A 24 5.60 3.19 10.98
N LEU A 25 4.73 4.17 10.72
CA LEU A 25 3.82 4.74 11.70
C LEU A 25 2.80 3.72 12.22
N LEU A 26 2.23 2.89 11.35
CA LEU A 26 1.31 1.82 11.75
C LEU A 26 2.02 0.77 12.60
N LEU A 27 3.20 0.34 12.19
CA LEU A 27 3.97 -0.67 12.91
C LEU A 27 4.41 -0.16 14.29
N THR A 28 4.90 1.07 14.35
CA THR A 28 5.43 1.67 15.58
C THR A 28 4.33 2.07 16.56
N GLY A 29 3.19 2.53 16.06
CA GLY A 29 2.08 3.01 16.89
C GLY A 29 1.07 1.94 17.32
N LYS A 30 1.31 0.67 16.99
CA LYS A 30 0.41 -0.44 17.35
C LYS A 30 0.26 -0.57 18.87
N GLY A 31 -0.98 -0.46 19.35
CA GLY A 31 -1.31 -0.54 20.78
C GLY A 31 -0.86 0.68 21.61
N LYS A 32 -0.43 1.76 20.94
CA LYS A 32 0.16 2.95 21.58
C LYS A 32 -0.69 4.19 21.34
N SER A 33 -0.55 5.18 22.22
CA SER A 33 -1.13 6.50 21.99
C SER A 33 -0.29 7.27 20.99
N VAL A 34 -0.89 7.68 19.88
CA VAL A 34 -0.19 8.37 18.77
C VAL A 34 -0.79 9.75 18.55
N GLN A 35 0.03 10.79 18.68
CA GLN A 35 -0.36 12.17 18.41
C GLN A 35 0.50 12.76 17.29
N LEU A 36 -0.14 13.37 16.29
CA LEU A 36 0.55 14.11 15.24
C LEU A 36 1.19 15.37 15.82
N MET A 37 2.48 15.58 15.58
CA MET A 37 3.16 16.83 15.95
C MET A 37 3.35 17.74 14.74
N SER A 38 4.10 17.27 13.75
CA SER A 38 4.37 18.04 12.53
C SER A 38 4.55 17.11 11.34
N VAL A 39 4.29 17.64 10.15
CA VAL A 39 4.42 16.89 8.90
C VAL A 39 4.99 17.80 7.82
N HIS A 40 6.06 17.34 7.17
CA HIS A 40 6.71 18.03 6.07
C HIS A 40 6.81 17.11 4.86
N SER A 41 6.26 17.54 3.73
CA SER A 41 6.13 16.71 2.53
C SER A 41 5.75 17.59 1.34
N SER A 42 5.81 17.01 0.13
CA SER A 42 5.33 17.69 -1.07
C SER A 42 3.86 18.09 -0.93
N GLN A 43 3.44 19.18 -1.58
CA GLN A 43 2.07 19.66 -1.44
C GLN A 43 1.01 18.61 -1.83
N LYS A 44 1.30 17.75 -2.81
CA LYS A 44 0.38 16.70 -3.27
C LYS A 44 0.13 15.67 -2.18
N GLU A 45 1.19 15.21 -1.54
CA GLU A 45 1.14 14.24 -0.44
C GLU A 45 0.48 14.87 0.80
N LEU A 46 0.85 16.11 1.16
CA LEU A 46 0.21 16.86 2.25
C LEU A 46 -1.30 17.02 2.04
N ARG A 47 -1.75 17.33 0.82
CA ARG A 47 -3.18 17.45 0.51
C ARG A 47 -3.91 16.13 0.72
N ARG A 48 -3.33 15.01 0.30
CA ARG A 48 -3.90 13.68 0.53
C ARG A 48 -3.91 13.33 2.01
N PHE A 49 -2.79 13.54 2.71
CA PHE A 49 -2.68 13.28 4.14
C PHE A 49 -3.73 14.07 4.93
N LYS A 50 -3.83 15.39 4.72
CA LYS A 50 -4.86 16.23 5.38
C LYS A 50 -6.29 15.80 5.06
N ARG A 51 -6.55 15.32 3.84
CA ARG A 51 -7.87 14.82 3.45
C ARG A 51 -8.25 13.56 4.24
N GLU A 52 -7.36 12.57 4.29
CA GLU A 52 -7.61 11.34 5.05
C GLU A 52 -7.65 11.63 6.55
N LEU A 53 -6.80 12.52 7.06
CA LEU A 53 -6.80 12.94 8.46
C LEU A 53 -8.16 13.54 8.88
N ARG A 54 -8.74 14.40 8.05
CA ARG A 54 -10.10 14.91 8.29
C ARG A 54 -11.15 13.81 8.23
N ARG A 55 -11.02 12.88 7.29
CA ARG A 55 -11.96 11.76 7.09
C ARG A 55 -11.92 10.74 8.22
N CYS A 56 -10.80 10.65 8.94
CA CYS A 56 -10.60 9.76 10.08
C CYS A 56 -10.73 10.51 11.42
N ASN A 57 -11.41 11.66 11.47
CA ASN A 57 -11.60 12.43 12.71
C ASN A 57 -10.29 12.76 13.45
N LYS A 58 -9.22 13.02 12.71
CA LYS A 58 -7.86 13.28 13.20
C LYS A 58 -7.17 12.09 13.89
N ASP A 59 -7.72 10.88 13.79
CA ASP A 59 -7.02 9.65 14.19
C ASP A 59 -5.86 9.37 13.22
N LEU A 60 -4.64 9.48 13.73
CA LEU A 60 -3.43 9.34 12.95
C LEU A 60 -3.16 7.89 12.51
N LEU A 61 -3.48 6.89 13.35
CA LEU A 61 -3.30 5.48 13.00
C LEU A 61 -4.30 5.04 11.94
N MET A 62 -5.57 5.40 12.11
CA MET A 62 -6.60 5.12 11.11
C MET A 62 -6.29 5.82 9.78
N THR A 63 -5.75 7.05 9.84
CA THR A 63 -5.28 7.79 8.66
C THR A 63 -4.15 7.05 7.94
N ALA A 64 -3.14 6.61 8.68
CA ALA A 64 -2.02 5.85 8.13
C ALA A 64 -2.51 4.55 7.46
N ARG A 65 -3.40 3.80 8.12
CA ARG A 65 -4.02 2.58 7.59
C ARG A 65 -4.71 2.82 6.25
N ARG A 66 -5.59 3.82 6.17
CA ARG A 66 -6.30 4.14 4.92
C ARG A 66 -5.36 4.54 3.80
N ILE A 67 -4.30 5.28 4.11
CA ILE A 67 -3.31 5.69 3.11
C ILE A 67 -2.53 4.47 2.59
N VAL A 68 -2.10 3.58 3.50
CA VAL A 68 -1.43 2.33 3.16
C VAL A 68 -2.34 1.46 2.28
N GLU A 69 -3.58 1.21 2.69
CA GLU A 69 -4.57 0.49 1.89
C GLU A 69 -4.75 1.10 0.49
N TRP A 70 -4.84 2.43 0.40
CA TRP A 70 -4.94 3.12 -0.87
C TRP A 70 -3.73 2.87 -1.78
N TYR A 71 -2.51 2.88 -1.22
CA TYR A 71 -1.28 2.59 -1.97
C TYR A 71 -1.27 1.16 -2.51
N TYR A 72 -1.47 0.16 -1.64
CA TYR A 72 -1.46 -1.26 -2.03
C TYR A 72 -2.55 -1.56 -3.06
N ARG A 73 -3.80 -1.11 -2.81
CA ARG A 73 -4.90 -1.31 -3.77
C ARG A 73 -4.63 -0.63 -5.12
N SER A 74 -3.93 0.50 -5.13
CA SER A 74 -3.56 1.16 -6.38
C SER A 74 -2.47 0.41 -7.13
N GLU A 75 -1.49 -0.17 -6.43
CA GLU A 75 -0.44 -0.99 -7.01
C GLU A 75 -1.00 -2.31 -7.56
N MET A 76 -1.80 -3.03 -6.79
CA MET A 76 -2.50 -4.24 -7.21
C MET A 76 -3.35 -4.02 -8.46
N ARG A 77 -4.07 -2.90 -8.55
CA ARG A 77 -4.86 -2.56 -9.74
C ARG A 77 -4.00 -2.38 -10.99
N LYS A 78 -2.79 -1.82 -10.85
CA LYS A 78 -1.85 -1.69 -11.98
C LYS A 78 -1.37 -3.07 -12.42
N ILE A 79 -0.93 -3.91 -11.47
CA ILE A 79 -0.46 -5.27 -11.76
C ILE A 79 -1.55 -6.10 -12.43
N ARG A 80 -2.80 -6.08 -11.92
CA ARG A 80 -3.94 -6.77 -12.55
C ARG A 80 -4.19 -6.30 -13.98
N ARG A 81 -4.03 -5.01 -14.28
CA ARG A 81 -4.14 -4.49 -15.67
C ARG A 81 -2.99 -5.02 -16.54
N THR A 82 -1.77 -5.00 -16.04
CA THR A 82 -0.59 -5.55 -16.74
C THR A 82 -0.77 -7.03 -17.04
N ILE A 83 -1.20 -7.85 -16.07
CA ILE A 83 -1.50 -9.27 -16.28
C ILE A 83 -2.57 -9.45 -17.37
N LYS A 84 -3.65 -8.66 -17.33
CA LYS A 84 -4.71 -8.70 -18.36
C LYS A 84 -4.16 -8.39 -19.76
N GLU A 85 -3.30 -7.38 -19.88
CA GLU A 85 -2.68 -7.01 -21.16
C GLU A 85 -1.69 -8.08 -21.65
N LEU A 86 -0.88 -8.64 -20.76
CA LEU A 86 0.04 -9.72 -21.09
C LEU A 86 -0.72 -10.98 -21.55
N ARG A 87 -1.80 -11.36 -20.86
CA ARG A 87 -2.67 -12.49 -21.24
C ARG A 87 -3.34 -12.30 -22.61
N LYS A 88 -3.57 -11.07 -23.05
CA LYS A 88 -4.04 -10.80 -24.42
C LYS A 88 -2.97 -11.03 -25.47
N ARG A 89 -1.70 -10.79 -25.12
CA ARG A 89 -0.55 -10.89 -26.03
C ARG A 89 0.07 -12.29 -26.06
N THR A 90 -0.26 -13.17 -25.11
CA THR A 90 0.32 -14.52 -25.02
C THR A 90 -0.12 -15.41 -26.18
N ARG A 91 -1.36 -15.29 -26.63
CA ARG A 91 -1.94 -16.12 -27.69
C ARG A 91 -1.58 -15.57 -29.07
N TYR A 92 -1.03 -16.41 -29.92
CA TYR A 92 -0.91 -16.14 -31.36
C TYR A 92 -1.30 -17.37 -32.18
N LEU A 93 -1.77 -17.12 -33.40
CA LEU A 93 -2.14 -18.18 -34.34
C LEU A 93 -0.98 -18.39 -35.32
N SER A 94 -0.58 -19.63 -35.56
CA SER A 94 0.37 -19.98 -36.60
C SER A 94 -0.04 -21.30 -37.22
N LYS A 95 -0.10 -21.37 -38.56
CA LYS A 95 -0.48 -22.60 -39.29
C LYS A 95 -1.77 -23.28 -38.79
N GLY A 96 -2.78 -22.48 -38.41
CA GLY A 96 -4.06 -22.98 -37.87
C GLY A 96 -4.00 -23.52 -36.42
N GLN A 97 -2.83 -23.54 -35.79
CA GLN A 97 -2.64 -23.95 -34.40
C GLN A 97 -2.49 -22.72 -33.48
N ILE A 98 -2.96 -22.86 -32.24
CA ILE A 98 -2.80 -21.84 -31.20
C ILE A 98 -1.48 -22.08 -30.49
N PHE A 99 -0.64 -21.05 -30.44
CA PHE A 99 0.61 -21.05 -29.70
C PHE A 99 0.59 -20.01 -28.58
N TYR A 100 1.40 -20.28 -27.55
CA TYR A 100 1.58 -19.38 -26.42
C TYR A 100 3.04 -18.95 -26.30
N CYS A 101 3.28 -17.65 -26.17
CA CYS A 101 4.62 -17.14 -25.94
C CYS A 101 5.06 -17.46 -24.50
N LYS A 102 6.01 -18.40 -24.35
CA LYS A 102 6.54 -18.84 -23.05
C LYS A 102 7.07 -17.68 -22.19
N ASN A 103 7.82 -16.75 -22.79
CA ASN A 103 8.36 -15.58 -22.08
C ASN A 103 7.25 -14.70 -21.48
N LEU A 104 6.12 -14.56 -22.17
CA LEU A 104 4.98 -13.79 -21.66
C LEU A 104 4.24 -14.52 -20.54
N LEU A 105 4.15 -15.86 -20.61
CA LEU A 105 3.59 -16.68 -19.54
C LEU A 105 4.45 -16.59 -18.27
N GLU A 106 5.78 -16.71 -18.39
CA GLU A 106 6.71 -16.55 -17.25
C GLU A 106 6.63 -15.15 -16.64
N ARG A 107 6.40 -14.13 -17.47
CA ARG A 107 6.19 -12.76 -16.98
C ARG A 107 4.86 -12.60 -16.24
N ILE A 108 3.79 -13.22 -16.75
CA ILE A 108 2.49 -13.25 -16.05
C ILE A 108 2.64 -13.92 -14.68
N GLU A 109 3.31 -15.07 -14.61
CA GLU A 109 3.53 -15.78 -13.36
C GLU A 109 4.30 -14.93 -12.34
N ARG A 110 5.33 -14.19 -12.78
CA ARG A 110 6.06 -13.24 -11.93
C ARG A 110 5.16 -12.13 -11.39
N GLU A 111 4.31 -11.55 -12.22
CA GLU A 111 3.38 -10.50 -11.80
C GLU A 111 2.27 -11.06 -10.87
N GLU A 112 1.84 -12.31 -11.07
CA GLU A 112 0.89 -12.99 -10.18
C GLU A 112 1.49 -13.26 -8.80
N LYS A 113 2.75 -13.72 -8.73
CA LYS A 113 3.48 -13.88 -7.46
C LYS A 113 3.59 -12.54 -6.73
N ARG A 114 4.01 -11.48 -7.43
CA ARG A 114 4.07 -10.13 -6.87
C ARG A 114 2.71 -9.63 -6.38
N LEU A 115 1.63 -9.91 -7.12
CA LEU A 115 0.28 -9.56 -6.70
C LEU A 115 -0.11 -10.26 -5.39
N ALA A 116 0.18 -11.56 -5.29
CA ALA A 116 -0.09 -12.35 -4.09
C ALA A 116 0.72 -11.88 -2.88
N GLU A 117 2.00 -11.53 -3.07
CA GLU A 117 2.85 -10.96 -2.02
C GLU A 117 2.31 -9.63 -1.49
N LEU A 118 1.87 -8.74 -2.38
CA LEU A 118 1.27 -7.46 -1.99
C LEU A 118 -0.05 -7.66 -1.26
N ASP A 119 -0.84 -8.66 -1.66
CA ASP A 119 -2.13 -8.98 -1.03
C ASP A 119 -1.92 -9.52 0.38
N LYS A 120 -0.98 -10.45 0.53
CA LYS A 120 -0.56 -10.95 1.83
C LYS A 120 -0.07 -9.81 2.74
N ARG A 121 0.85 -8.97 2.26
CA ARG A 121 1.38 -7.85 3.04
C ARG A 121 0.29 -6.85 3.45
N LEU A 122 -0.69 -6.60 2.58
CA LEU A 122 -1.83 -5.76 2.92
C LEU A 122 -2.69 -6.41 4.01
N CYS A 123 -2.99 -7.70 3.87
CA CYS A 123 -3.74 -8.45 4.89
C CYS A 123 -3.03 -8.44 6.23
N ASP A 124 -1.72 -8.68 6.28
CA ASP A 124 -0.92 -8.67 7.51
C ASP A 124 -1.00 -7.29 8.19
N LEU A 125 -0.78 -6.20 7.44
CA LEU A 125 -0.85 -4.82 7.96
C LEU A 125 -2.25 -4.37 8.38
N VAL A 126 -3.31 -4.98 7.86
CA VAL A 126 -4.70 -4.57 8.11
C VAL A 126 -5.34 -5.42 9.23
N THR A 127 -5.03 -6.71 9.25
CA THR A 127 -5.58 -7.68 10.23
C THR A 127 -4.95 -7.48 11.60
N GLU A 128 -3.66 -7.12 11.64
CA GLU A 128 -2.96 -6.81 12.89
C GLU A 128 -3.43 -5.52 13.60
N HIS A 129 -4.25 -4.69 12.93
CA HIS A 129 -4.68 -3.36 13.38
C HIS A 129 -6.21 -3.24 13.51
N LEU A 130 -6.91 -4.37 13.60
CA LEU A 130 -8.28 -4.41 14.10
C LEU A 130 -8.25 -4.35 15.64
N PRO A 131 -9.08 -3.50 16.29
CA PRO A 131 -9.25 -3.61 17.73
C PRO A 131 -9.73 -5.03 18.05
N ALA A 132 -9.06 -5.70 18.98
CA ALA A 132 -9.60 -6.91 19.58
C ALA A 132 -10.89 -6.53 20.30
N GLY A 133 -12.03 -6.93 19.74
CA GLY A 133 -13.35 -6.71 20.34
C GLY A 133 -14.10 -5.52 19.74
N THR A 134 -15.10 -5.83 18.93
CA THR A 134 -16.40 -5.14 19.00
C THR A 134 -17.39 -6.16 19.56
#